data_AF-A0A820KLN0-F1
#
_entry.id   AF-A0A820KLN0-F1
#
_cell.length_a   1.000
_cell.length_b   1.000
_cell.length_c   1.000
_cell.angle_alpha   90.00
_cell.angle_beta   90.00
_cell.angle_gamma   90.00
#
_symmetry.space_group_name_H-M   'P 1'
#
loop_
_entity.id
_entity.type
_entity.pdbx_description
1 polymer ?
#
loop_
_entity_poly.entity_id
_entity_poly.type
_entity_poly.pdbx_seq_one_letter_code
_entity_poly.pdbx_strand_id
1 'polypeptide(L)'
;MISIAAEVLGCNIDRIRISETSTDKVHNTTTTGGSASSDLNGMAVRHACEQLRERLDTLLVDKNVPISWEDLIKQAYFARIDLCAHGFYATPGMFDVD
;
A
#
# COMPACT_ATOMS: atom_id res chain seq x y z
N MET A 1 0.92 8.07 -6.82
CA MET A 1 0.74 6.65 -6.39
C MET A 1 2.07 6.01 -6.07
N ILE A 2 2.95 5.83 -7.05
CA ILE A 2 4.26 5.18 -6.86
C ILE A 2 5.07 5.80 -5.71
N SER A 3 5.19 7.13 -5.65
CA SER A 3 5.95 7.80 -4.57
C SER A 3 5.39 7.54 -3.17
N ILE A 4 4.05 7.47 -3.03
CA ILE A 4 3.38 7.17 -1.75
C ILE A 4 3.70 5.74 -1.32
N ALA A 5 3.61 4.78 -2.24
CA ALA A 5 3.95 3.39 -1.95
C ALA A 5 5.44 3.23 -1.55
N ALA A 6 6.35 3.93 -2.24
CA ALA A 6 7.79 3.90 -1.95
C ALA A 6 8.10 4.42 -0.53
N GLU A 7 7.51 5.56 -0.19
CA GLU A 7 7.62 6.21 1.11
C GLU A 7 7.14 5.27 2.24
N VAL A 8 5.91 4.75 2.12
CA VAL A 8 5.29 3.93 3.18
C VAL A 8 6.00 2.58 3.33
N LEU A 9 6.39 1.94 2.23
CA LEU A 9 7.08 0.65 2.28
C LEU A 9 8.54 0.78 2.70
N GLY A 10 9.15 1.97 2.55
CA GLY A 10 10.56 2.21 2.85
C GLY A 10 11.49 1.60 1.81
N CYS A 11 11.14 1.66 0.52
CA CYS A 11 11.92 1.06 -0.56
C CYS A 11 12.15 2.04 -1.73
N ASN A 12 13.10 1.70 -2.62
CA ASN A 12 13.37 2.52 -3.80
C ASN A 12 12.18 2.47 -4.77
N ILE A 13 11.84 3.62 -5.36
CA ILE A 13 10.79 3.81 -6.35
C ILE A 13 10.87 2.82 -7.52
N ASP A 14 12.07 2.42 -7.93
CA ASP A 14 12.33 1.48 -9.04
C ASP A 14 11.79 0.07 -8.76
N ARG A 15 11.46 -0.24 -7.50
CA ARG A 15 10.86 -1.52 -7.09
C ARG A 15 9.35 -1.54 -7.26
N ILE A 16 8.73 -0.41 -7.57
CA ILE A 16 7.29 -0.27 -7.66
C ILE A 16 6.89 -0.12 -9.12
N ARG A 17 5.95 -0.95 -9.55
CA ARG A 17 5.40 -0.92 -10.90
C ARG A 17 3.87 -0.90 -10.84
N ILE A 18 3.28 -0.05 -11.67
CA ILE A 18 1.86 -0.06 -11.97
C ILE A 18 1.70 -0.67 -13.37
N SER A 19 0.81 -1.65 -13.51
CA SER A 19 0.52 -2.25 -14.82
C SER A 19 -0.55 -1.45 -15.56
N GLU A 20 -1.82 -1.68 -15.24
CA GLU A 20 -2.96 -1.03 -15.87
C GLU A 20 -4.12 -0.99 -14.87
N THR A 21 -5.08 -0.10 -15.10
CA THR A 21 -6.34 -0.07 -14.34
C THR A 21 -7.29 -1.09 -14.95
N SER A 22 -7.84 -1.98 -14.14
CA SER A 22 -8.79 -3.01 -14.60
C SER A 22 -9.77 -3.39 -13.50
N THR A 23 -11.01 -3.68 -13.89
CA THR A 23 -12.13 -3.94 -12.98
C THR A 23 -12.09 -5.31 -12.32
N ASP A 24 -11.25 -6.22 -12.80
CA ASP A 24 -10.94 -7.50 -12.13
C ASP A 24 -9.99 -7.32 -10.92
N LYS A 25 -9.18 -6.24 -10.91
CA LYS A 25 -8.24 -5.90 -9.85
C LYS A 25 -8.85 -4.95 -8.82
N VAL A 26 -9.54 -3.92 -9.29
CA VAL A 26 -10.20 -2.90 -8.45
C VAL A 26 -11.63 -2.69 -8.94
N HIS A 27 -12.57 -3.24 -8.19
CA HIS A 27 -14.00 -3.22 -8.51
C HIS A 27 -14.64 -1.90 -8.07
N ASN A 28 -15.72 -1.48 -8.73
CA ASN A 28 -16.56 -0.35 -8.33
C ASN A 28 -15.82 1.00 -8.16
N THR A 29 -14.74 1.22 -8.91
CA THR A 29 -13.99 2.48 -8.87
C THR A 29 -14.81 3.62 -9.48
N THR A 30 -14.71 4.81 -8.90
CA THR A 30 -15.32 6.04 -9.45
C THR A 30 -14.52 6.58 -10.64
N THR A 31 -15.15 7.39 -11.49
CA THR A 31 -14.46 8.04 -12.61
C THR A 31 -13.32 8.94 -12.13
N THR A 32 -12.19 8.95 -12.86
CA THR A 32 -11.13 9.94 -12.67
C THR A 32 -11.64 11.32 -13.04
N GLY A 33 -11.76 12.21 -12.05
CA GLY A 33 -12.35 13.54 -12.23
C GLY A 33 -12.40 14.34 -10.93
N GLY A 34 -12.91 15.58 -11.03
CA GLY A 34 -13.14 16.46 -9.87
C GLY A 34 -11.90 16.92 -9.12
N SER A 35 -10.71 16.81 -9.73
CA SER A 35 -9.40 17.12 -9.11
C SER A 35 -9.06 16.32 -7.85
N ALA A 36 -9.87 15.34 -7.46
CA ALA A 36 -9.74 14.58 -6.22
C ALA A 36 -9.10 13.19 -6.42
N SER A 37 -8.82 12.79 -7.67
CA SER A 37 -8.40 11.41 -7.96
C SER A 37 -7.06 11.04 -7.33
N SER A 38 -6.12 11.98 -7.25
CA SER A 38 -4.83 11.75 -6.57
C SER A 38 -5.00 11.59 -5.06
N ASP A 39 -5.91 12.33 -4.45
CA ASP A 39 -6.17 12.27 -3.01
C ASP A 39 -6.85 10.95 -2.66
N LEU A 40 -7.93 10.60 -3.37
CA LEU A 40 -8.71 9.38 -3.13
C LEU A 40 -7.86 8.12 -3.32
N ASN A 41 -7.25 7.97 -4.51
CA ASN A 41 -6.45 6.79 -4.82
C ASN A 41 -5.12 6.80 -4.04
N GLY A 42 -4.57 7.98 -3.74
CA GLY A 42 -3.34 8.11 -2.97
C GLY A 42 -3.49 7.61 -1.55
N MET A 43 -4.59 7.98 -0.90
CA MET A 43 -4.91 7.50 0.45
C MET A 43 -5.29 6.02 0.45
N ALA A 44 -5.98 5.51 -0.57
CA ALA A 44 -6.21 4.08 -0.71
C ALA A 44 -4.89 3.30 -0.86
N VAL A 45 -3.95 3.78 -1.67
CA VAL A 45 -2.60 3.19 -1.80
C VAL A 45 -1.84 3.23 -0.48
N ARG A 46 -1.85 4.37 0.22
CA ARG A 46 -1.23 4.50 1.54
C ARG A 46 -1.78 3.46 2.51
N HIS A 47 -3.10 3.33 2.60
CA HIS A 47 -3.76 2.34 3.46
C HIS A 47 -3.34 0.90 3.13
N ALA A 48 -3.27 0.51 1.84
CA ALA A 48 -2.76 -0.81 1.47
C ALA A 48 -1.30 -1.03 1.88
N CYS A 49 -0.45 -0.03 1.65
CA CYS A 49 0.97 -0.10 1.97
C CYS A 49 1.24 -0.12 3.48
N GLU A 50 0.44 0.59 4.28
CA GLU A 50 0.53 0.59 5.75
C GLU A 50 0.19 -0.79 6.31
N GLN A 51 -0.86 -1.45 5.80
CA GLN A 51 -1.18 -2.84 6.18
C GLN A 51 -0.01 -3.79 5.87
N LEU A 52 0.62 -3.67 4.70
CA LEU A 52 1.80 -4.48 4.36
C LEU A 52 2.97 -4.17 5.28
N ARG A 53 3.24 -2.89 5.54
CA ARG A 53 4.33 -2.43 6.39
C ARG A 53 4.17 -2.94 7.82
N GLU A 54 2.95 -2.90 8.37
CA GLU A 54 2.63 -3.43 9.69
C GLU A 54 2.97 -4.93 9.79
N ARG A 55 2.59 -5.72 8.80
CA ARG A 55 2.91 -7.16 8.75
C ARG A 55 4.42 -7.39 8.65
N LEU A 56 5.12 -6.64 7.80
CA LEU A 56 6.57 -6.76 7.63
C LEU A 56 7.33 -6.32 8.89
N ASP A 57 6.82 -5.33 9.63
CA ASP A 57 7.42 -4.84 10.87
C ASP A 57 7.44 -5.91 11.97
N THR A 58 6.55 -6.89 11.93
CA THR A 58 6.57 -8.03 12.88
C THR A 58 7.83 -8.87 12.81
N LEU A 59 8.58 -8.81 11.69
CA LEU A 59 9.83 -9.53 11.48
C LEU A 59 11.06 -8.73 11.96
N LEU A 60 10.89 -7.44 12.25
CA LEU A 60 11.97 -6.56 12.69
C LEU A 60 12.12 -6.66 14.21
N VAL A 61 12.91 -7.62 14.67
CA VAL A 61 13.17 -7.86 16.11
C VAL A 61 13.89 -6.66 16.76
N ASP A 62 14.84 -6.04 16.05
CA ASP A 62 15.46 -4.77 16.42
C ASP A 62 15.41 -3.83 15.22
N LYS A 63 14.67 -2.72 15.36
CA LYS A 63 14.51 -1.71 14.30
C LYS A 63 15.83 -1.01 13.95
N ASN A 64 16.87 -1.15 14.76
CA ASN A 64 18.19 -0.58 14.50
C ASN A 64 19.12 -1.52 13.71
N VAL A 65 18.72 -2.78 13.51
CA VAL A 65 19.50 -3.71 12.69
C VAL A 65 19.05 -3.58 11.23
N PRO A 66 19.90 -3.09 10.32
CA PRO A 66 19.52 -2.94 8.93
C PRO A 66 19.33 -4.32 8.29
N ILE A 67 18.18 -4.50 7.64
CA ILE A 67 17.88 -5.66 6.78
C ILE A 67 17.68 -5.17 5.34
N SER A 68 18.16 -5.93 4.36
CA SER A 68 17.89 -5.65 2.96
C SER A 68 16.39 -5.84 2.66
N TRP A 69 15.86 -5.10 1.68
CA TRP A 69 14.49 -5.28 1.24
C TRP A 69 14.23 -6.73 0.79
N GLU A 70 15.15 -7.30 0.02
CA GLU A 70 15.10 -8.67 -0.46
C GLU A 70 14.99 -9.68 0.67
N ASP A 71 15.80 -9.55 1.71
CA ASP A 71 15.82 -10.52 2.81
C ASP A 71 14.60 -10.35 3.71
N LEU A 72 14.11 -9.13 3.91
CA LEU A 72 12.85 -8.88 4.60
C LEU A 72 11.68 -9.59 3.90
N ILE A 73 11.55 -9.43 2.59
CA ILE A 73 10.49 -10.07 1.81
C ILE A 73 10.65 -11.60 1.78
N LYS A 74 11.87 -12.13 1.65
CA LYS A 74 12.12 -13.59 1.75
C LYS A 74 11.70 -14.12 3.11
N GLN A 75 12.06 -13.45 4.21
CA GLN A 75 11.67 -13.85 5.56
C GLN A 75 10.14 -13.86 5.71
N ALA A 76 9.44 -12.82 5.21
CA ALA A 76 7.99 -12.77 5.23
C ALA A 76 7.35 -13.95 4.48
N TYR A 77 7.88 -14.28 3.30
CA TYR A 77 7.44 -15.44 2.54
C TYR A 77 7.60 -16.76 3.33
N PHE A 78 8.78 -17.01 3.88
CA PHE A 78 9.02 -18.24 4.67
C PHE A 78 8.22 -18.27 5.99
N ALA A 79 7.94 -17.12 6.57
CA ALA A 79 7.08 -16.97 7.74
C ALA A 79 5.59 -17.11 7.42
N ARG A 80 5.21 -17.27 6.14
CA ARG A 80 3.81 -17.33 5.67
C ARG A 80 3.00 -16.08 6.02
N ILE A 81 3.66 -14.92 6.01
CA ILE A 81 3.01 -13.62 6.12
C ILE A 81 2.45 -13.25 4.75
N ASP A 82 1.18 -12.84 4.71
CA ASP A 82 0.53 -12.39 3.46
C ASP A 82 1.14 -11.07 2.97
N LEU A 83 1.60 -11.09 1.71
CA LEU A 83 2.25 -9.97 1.01
C LEU A 83 1.30 -9.27 0.02
N CYS A 84 -0.01 -9.55 0.10
CA CYS A 84 -1.05 -8.85 -0.63
C CYS A 84 -1.90 -7.99 0.32
N ALA A 85 -2.29 -6.80 -0.10
CA ALA A 85 -3.22 -5.96 0.65
C ALA A 85 -4.15 -5.20 -0.29
N HIS A 86 -5.38 -4.98 0.18
CA HIS A 86 -6.36 -4.14 -0.50
C HIS A 86 -6.52 -2.83 0.28
N GLY A 87 -6.42 -1.72 -0.44
CA GLY A 87 -6.57 -0.37 0.10
C GLY A 87 -7.94 0.20 -0.20
N PHE A 88 -8.47 0.95 0.76
CA PHE A 88 -9.74 1.67 0.61
C PHE A 88 -9.63 3.02 1.30
N TYR A 89 -10.29 4.03 0.73
CA TYR A 89 -10.38 5.35 1.33
C TYR A 89 -11.74 5.98 1.01
N ALA A 90 -12.33 6.59 2.04
CA ALA A 90 -13.50 7.43 1.94
C ALA A 90 -13.15 8.77 2.59
N THR A 91 -13.46 9.87 1.91
CA THR A 91 -13.22 11.21 2.45
C THR A 91 -14.05 11.41 3.73
N PRO A 92 -13.42 11.68 4.89
CA PRO A 92 -14.14 11.89 6.13
C PRO A 92 -15.15 13.04 6.03
N GLY A 93 -16.31 12.92 6.66
CA GLY A 93 -17.31 13.99 6.78
C GLY A 93 -18.10 14.32 5.51
N MET A 94 -17.91 13.58 4.41
CA MET A 94 -18.60 13.85 3.14
C MET A 94 -19.86 12.99 2.95
N PHE A 95 -19.86 11.77 3.50
CA PHE A 95 -20.95 10.79 3.36
C PHE A 95 -21.19 9.98 4.65
N ASP A 96 -20.75 10.48 5.80
CA ASP A 96 -21.07 9.86 7.09
C ASP A 96 -22.60 9.96 7.28
N VAL A 97 -23.29 8.84 7.10
CA VAL A 97 -24.66 8.67 7.56
C VAL A 97 -24.58 8.27 9.02
N ASP A 98 -25.10 9.15 9.89
CA ASP A 98 -25.26 8.92 11.33
C ASP A 98 -25.89 7.54 11.65
#